data_AF-A0A956P8K3-F1
#
_entry.id   AF-A0A956P8K3-F1
#
_cell.length_a   1.000
_cell.length_b   1.000
_cell.length_c   1.000
_cell.angle_alpha   90.00
_cell.angle_beta   90.00
_cell.angle_gamma   90.00
#
_symmetry.space_group_name_H-M   'P 1'
#
loop_
_entity.id
_entity.type
_entity.pdbx_description
1 polymer ?
#
loop_
_entity_poly.entity_id
_entity_poly.type
_entity_poly.pdbx_seq_one_letter_code
_entity_poly.pdbx_strand_id
1 'polypeptide(L)' 'MTSPPIQTMNVTVRSYEVEPDARVRVTDLFNYLQDIAGRHALACGNDYTVMFERGFAWFILRVHLRIDRAPRFRETLA' A
#
# COMPACT_ATOMS: atom_id res chain seq x y z
N MET A 1 -18.30 5.60 -19.00
CA MET A 1 -16.95 5.33 -18.46
C MET A 1 -17.15 4.49 -17.19
N THR A 2 -16.77 3.22 -17.20
CA THR A 2 -16.90 2.32 -16.04
C THR A 2 -15.89 2.73 -14.97
N SER A 3 -16.30 2.73 -13.70
CA SER A 3 -15.41 3.01 -12.58
C SER A 3 -14.26 1.98 -12.58
N PRO A 4 -13.00 2.38 -12.33
CA PRO A 4 -11.92 1.43 -12.23
C PRO A 4 -12.19 0.43 -11.09
N PRO A 5 -11.77 -0.84 -11.25
CA PRO A 5 -11.98 -1.86 -10.22
C PRO A 5 -11.30 -1.46 -8.91
N ILE A 6 -11.95 -1.73 -7.78
CA ILE A 6 -11.37 -1.54 -6.46
C ILE A 6 -10.46 -2.74 -6.15
N GLN A 7 -9.20 -2.48 -5.83
CA GLN A 7 -8.27 -3.51 -5.36
C GLN A 7 -8.33 -3.62 -3.83
N THR A 8 -8.40 -4.85 -3.32
CA THR A 8 -8.34 -5.16 -1.87
C THR A 8 -7.18 -6.12 -1.60
N MET A 9 -6.59 -6.04 -0.40
CA MET A 9 -5.48 -6.89 0.02
C MET A 9 -5.58 -7.19 1.52
N ASN A 10 -5.51 -8.48 1.86
CA ASN A 10 -5.42 -8.91 3.25
C ASN A 10 -3.99 -8.77 3.76
N VAL A 11 -3.82 -8.13 4.92
CA VAL A 11 -2.52 -7.90 5.55
C VAL A 11 -2.57 -8.32 7.00
N THR A 12 -1.58 -9.09 7.46
CA THR A 12 -1.43 -9.41 8.88
C THR A 12 -0.16 -8.76 9.41
N VAL A 13 -0.32 -7.92 10.43
CA VAL A 13 0.79 -7.15 11.02
C VAL A 13 1.80 -8.07 11.69
N ARG A 14 3.06 -7.96 11.27
CA ARG A 14 4.19 -8.74 11.75
C ARG A 14 4.90 -8.03 12.90
N SER A 15 5.67 -8.80 13.68
CA SER A 15 6.36 -8.30 14.87
C SER A 15 7.43 -7.25 14.57
N TYR A 16 8.00 -7.27 13.37
CA TYR A 16 9.03 -6.33 12.95
C TYR A 16 8.47 -5.04 12.35
N GLU A 17 7.14 -4.92 12.18
CA GLU A 17 6.47 -3.76 11.55
C GLU A 17 5.87 -2.80 12.58
N VAL A 18 6.04 -3.11 13.87
CA VAL A 18 5.44 -2.36 14.98
C VAL A 18 6.49 -1.62 15.81
N GLU A 19 6.06 -0.55 16.45
CA GLU A 19 6.78 0.13 17.53
C GLU A 19 6.65 -0.63 18.86
N PRO A 20 7.40 -0.25 19.92
CA PRO A 20 7.28 -0.87 21.26
C PRO A 20 5.87 -0.88 21.86
N ASP A 21 4.96 0.00 21.42
CA ASP A 21 3.55 0.02 21.83
C ASP A 21 2.66 -0.96 21.04
N ALA A 22 3.28 -1.82 20.23
CA ALA A 22 2.67 -2.81 19.36
C ALA A 22 1.79 -2.25 18.24
N ARG A 23 1.88 -0.95 17.92
CA ARG A 23 1.19 -0.35 16.77
C ARG A 23 2.09 -0.33 15.55
N VAL A 24 1.50 -0.49 14.37
CA VAL A 24 2.23 -0.44 13.11
C VAL A 24 2.88 0.93 12.92
N ARG A 25 4.14 0.91 12.46
CA ARG A 25 4.85 2.13 12.09
C ARG A 25 4.21 2.77 10.86
N VAL A 26 4.22 4.10 10.80
CA VAL A 26 3.69 4.84 9.65
C VAL A 26 4.39 4.41 8.35
N THR A 27 5.69 4.10 8.40
CA THR A 27 6.45 3.58 7.25
C THR A 27 5.92 2.24 6.75
N ASP A 28 5.59 1.31 7.65
CA ASP A 28 5.07 -0.01 7.28
C ASP A 28 3.61 0.08 6.80
N LEU A 29 2.80 0.96 7.39
CA LEU A 29 1.48 1.29 6.87
C LEU A 29 1.57 1.83 5.44
N PHE A 30 2.52 2.73 5.19
CA PHE A 30 2.75 3.29 3.87
C PHE A 30 3.27 2.25 2.87
N ASN A 31 4.07 1.27 3.31
CA ASN A 31 4.48 0.14 2.48
C ASN A 31 3.27 -0.69 2.02
N TYR A 32 2.30 -0.98 2.88
CA TYR A 32 1.08 -1.68 2.48
C TYR A 32 0.27 -0.89 1.44
N LEU A 33 0.15 0.43 1.63
CA LEU A 33 -0.58 1.31 0.71
C LEU A 33 0.09 1.38 -0.66
N GLN A 34 1.42 1.38 -0.71
CA GLN A 34 2.16 1.34 -1.98
C GLN A 34 2.08 -0.01 -2.67
N ASP A 35 2.14 -1.13 -1.92
CA ASP A 35 2.00 -2.47 -2.48
C ASP A 35 0.63 -2.66 -3.14
N ILE A 36 -0.47 -2.28 -2.46
CA ILE A 36 -1.81 -2.40 -3.05
C ILE A 36 -1.99 -1.47 -4.26
N ALA A 37 -1.40 -0.27 -4.25
CA ALA A 37 -1.40 0.62 -5.41
C ALA A 37 -0.62 0.02 -6.59
N GLY A 38 0.53 -0.61 -6.33
CA GLY A 38 1.31 -1.32 -7.35
C GLY A 38 0.55 -2.50 -7.95
N ARG A 39 -0.12 -3.30 -7.12
CA ARG A 39 -0.97 -4.42 -7.58
C ARG A 39 -2.14 -3.95 -8.43
N HIS A 40 -2.78 -2.83 -8.05
CA HIS A 40 -3.83 -2.23 -8.85
C HIS A 40 -3.31 -1.72 -10.20
N ALA A 41 -2.14 -1.06 -10.20
CA ALA A 41 -1.49 -0.62 -11.42
C ALA A 41 -1.15 -1.79 -12.35
N LEU A 42 -0.67 -2.91 -11.79
CA LEU A 42 -0.42 -4.16 -12.53
C LEU A 42 -1.70 -4.73 -13.14
N ALA A 43 -2.79 -4.80 -12.37
CA ALA A 43 -4.09 -5.24 -12.87
C ALA A 43 -4.63 -4.33 -14.00
N CYS A 44 -4.25 -3.05 -13.99
CA CYS A 44 -4.59 -2.08 -15.03
C CYS A 44 -3.58 -2.06 -16.19
N GLY A 45 -2.53 -2.89 -16.16
CA GLY A 45 -1.48 -2.95 -17.19
C GLY A 45 -0.55 -1.72 -17.22
N ASN A 46 -0.44 -0.99 -16.12
CA ASN A 46 0.38 0.22 -15.98
C ASN A 46 1.29 0.20 -14.74
N ASP A 47 1.75 -0.99 -14.31
CA ASP A 47 2.71 -1.09 -13.20
C ASP A 47 4.08 -0.51 -13.57
N TYR A 48 4.96 -0.51 -12.58
CA TYR A 48 6.33 -0.05 -12.73
C TYR A 48 7.04 -0.70 -13.91
N THR A 49 6.91 -2.01 -14.12
CA THR A 49 7.62 -2.74 -15.19
C THR A 49 7.22 -2.20 -16.55
N VAL A 50 5.91 -2.11 -16.81
CA VAL A 50 5.38 -1.64 -18.09
C VAL A 50 5.73 -0.17 -18.34
N MET A 51 5.66 0.68 -17.32
CA MET A 51 6.04 2.09 -17.48
C MET A 51 7.54 2.26 -17.72
N PHE A 52 8.37 1.51 -16.99
CA PHE A 52 9.82 1.58 -17.10
C PHE A 52 10.31 1.17 -18.48
N GLU A 53 9.76 0.08 -19.05
CA GLU A 53 10.05 -0.34 -20.43
C GLU A 53 9.69 0.74 -21.48
N ARG A 54 8.72 1.60 -21.17
CA ARG A 54 8.31 2.72 -22.02
C ARG A 54 9.10 4.01 -21.75
N GLY A 55 10.09 3.99 -20.87
CA GLY A 55 10.88 5.15 -20.49
C GLY A 55 10.20 6.10 -19.50
N PHE A 56 9.18 5.63 -18.78
CA PHE A 56 8.47 6.38 -17.76
C PHE A 56 8.65 5.77 -16.37
N ALA A 57 8.45 6.57 -15.33
CA ALA A 57 8.46 6.10 -13.95
C ALA A 57 7.37 6.79 -13.14
N TRP A 58 6.79 6.06 -12.20
CA TRP A 58 5.87 6.61 -11.21
C TRP A 58 6.64 7.24 -10.07
N PHE A 59 6.27 8.47 -9.70
CA PHE A 59 6.78 9.16 -8.52
C PHE A 59 5.62 9.57 -7.62
N ILE A 60 5.74 9.24 -6.33
CA ILE A 60 4.79 9.72 -5.34
C ILE A 60 5.17 11.15 -4.96
N LEU A 61 4.38 12.11 -5.44
CA LEU A 61 4.61 13.53 -5.17
C LEU A 61 4.05 13.96 -3.81
N ARG A 62 2.89 13.42 -3.42
CA ARG A 62 2.18 13.80 -2.18
C ARG A 62 1.37 12.63 -1.66
N VAL A 63 1.32 12.53 -0.34
CA VAL A 63 0.47 11.59 0.40
C VAL A 63 -0.13 12.34 1.57
N HIS A 64 -1.42 12.14 1.79
CA HIS A 64 -2.11 12.62 2.97
C HIS A 64 -2.79 11.44 3.64
N LEU A 65 -2.44 11.19 4.90
CA LEU A 65 -2.90 10.05 5.66
C LEU A 65 -3.51 10.53 6.98
N ARG A 66 -4.76 10.12 7.23
CA ARG A 66 -5.45 10.34 8.51
C ARG A 66 -5.62 8.99 9.19
N ILE A 67 -5.03 8.84 10.38
CA ILE A 67 -5.05 7.58 11.13
C ILE A 67 -5.88 7.80 12.40
N ASP A 68 -7.11 7.28 12.41
CA ASP A 68 -7.94 7.29 13.62
C ASP A 68 -7.44 6.23 14.62
N ARG A 69 -7.00 5.07 14.11
CA ARG A 69 -6.35 4.01 14.89
C ARG A 69 -5.37 3.22 14.03
N ALA A 70 -4.13 3.11 14.50
CA ALA A 70 -3.14 2.24 13.86
C ALA A 70 -3.43 0.74 14.15
N PRO A 71 -3.24 -0.16 13.16
CA PRO A 71 -3.27 -1.60 13.35
C PRO A 71 -2.27 -2.06 14.41
N ARG A 72 -2.59 -3.16 15.12
CA ARG A 72 -1.70 -3.74 16.13
C ARG A 72 -1.03 -5.02 15.66
N PHE A 73 0.05 -5.42 16.34
CA PHE A 73 0.69 -6.72 16.14
C PHE A 73 -0.33 -7.87 16.07
N ARG A 74 -0.19 -8.75 15.07
CA ARG A 74 -1.08 -9.88 14.75
C ARG A 74 -2.50 -9.52 14.33
N GLU A 75 -2.84 -8.24 14.23
CA GLU A 75 -4.11 -7.83 13.66
C GLU A 75 -4.11 -8.11 12.14
N THR A 76 -5.23 -8.61 11.64
CA THR A 76 -5.45 -8.80 10.21
C THR A 76 -6.39 -7.71 9.70
N LEU A 77 -5.92 -6.97 8.68
CA LEU A 77 -6.71 -6.04 7.90
C LEU A 77 -7.24 -6.78 6.68
N ALA A 78 -8.53 -6.63 6.39
CA ALA A 78 -9.22 -7.25 5.26
C ALA A 78 -10.05 -6.22 4.50
#